data_AF-A0A419KN15-F1
#
_entry.id   AF-A0A419KN15-F1
#
_cell.length_a   1.000
_cell.length_b   1.000
_cell.length_c   1.000
_cell.angle_alpha   90.00
_cell.angle_beta   90.00
_cell.angle_gamma   90.00
#
_symmetry.space_group_name_H-M   'P 1'
#
loop_
_entity.id
_entity.type
_entity.pdbx_description
1 polymer ?
#
loop_
_entity_poly.entity_id
_entity_poly.type
_entity_poly.pdbx_seq_one_letter_code
_entity_poly.pdbx_strand_id
1 'polypeptide(L)'
;MSVLLNPALIGPILSAFILYFSLRFYLNALRNEHYSFSMLFLKRNFTIKILSLFIIATLLFMAARAVSILYLLNFITDDFTLYLIRIPLDGASGLILLYVFFSFFKITRRKEERPEKEYPPMPI
;
A
#
# COMPACT_ATOMS: atom_id res chain seq x y z
N MET A 1 10.87 1.54 -28.94
CA MET A 1 10.66 1.08 -27.54
C MET A 1 11.05 2.19 -26.57
N SER A 2 10.22 3.22 -26.38
CA SER A 2 10.48 4.33 -25.44
C SER A 2 9.24 4.75 -24.64
N VAL A 3 8.10 4.09 -24.84
CA VAL A 3 6.82 4.44 -24.21
C VAL A 3 6.78 4.08 -22.72
N LEU A 4 7.62 3.13 -22.27
CA LEU A 4 7.63 2.63 -20.88
C LEU A 4 8.24 3.60 -19.86
N LEU A 5 8.93 4.65 -20.29
CA LEU A 5 9.54 5.67 -19.41
C LEU A 5 8.81 7.02 -19.47
N ASN A 6 7.51 7.03 -19.78
CA ASN A 6 6.73 8.26 -19.62
C ASN A 6 6.40 8.46 -18.13
N PRO A 7 6.88 9.53 -17.46
CA PRO A 7 6.56 9.80 -16.06
C PRO A 7 5.05 9.92 -15.80
N ALA A 8 4.25 10.25 -16.82
CA ALA A 8 2.79 10.26 -16.73
C ALA A 8 2.17 8.87 -16.49
N LEU A 9 2.86 7.77 -16.85
CA LEU A 9 2.38 6.40 -16.66
C LEU A 9 2.70 5.84 -15.26
N ILE A 10 3.65 6.44 -14.54
CA ILE A 10 4.07 5.97 -13.21
C ILE A 10 2.90 6.03 -12.23
N GLY A 11 2.14 7.14 -12.23
CA GLY A 11 0.97 7.31 -11.37
C GLY A 11 -0.08 6.23 -11.56
N PRO A 12 -0.63 6.03 -12.77
CA PRO A 12 -1.61 4.99 -13.08
C PRO A 12 -1.13 3.58 -12.72
N ILE A 13 0.12 3.24 -13.04
CA ILE A 13 0.71 1.94 -12.71
C ILE A 13 0.75 1.74 -11.19
N LEU A 14 1.23 2.74 -10.45
CA LEU A 14 1.31 2.71 -9.00
C LEU A 14 -0.08 2.55 -8.37
N SER A 15 -1.08 3.30 -8.87
CA SER A 15 -2.47 3.17 -8.44
C SER A 15 -3.04 1.78 -8.71
N ALA A 16 -2.72 1.16 -9.86
CA ALA A 16 -3.17 -0.19 -10.18
C ALA A 16 -2.61 -1.23 -9.19
N PHE A 17 -1.32 -1.12 -8.81
CA PHE A 17 -0.74 -2.00 -7.81
C PHE A 17 -1.33 -1.79 -6.42
N ILE A 18 -1.54 -0.54 -6.00
CA ILE A 18 -2.20 -0.21 -4.73
C ILE A 18 -3.60 -0.82 -4.69
N LEU A 19 -4.38 -0.61 -5.75
CA LEU A 19 -5.73 -1.17 -5.87
C LEU A 19 -5.70 -2.70 -5.80
N TYR A 20 -4.79 -3.34 -6.53
CA TYR A 20 -4.62 -4.79 -6.53
C TYR A 20 -4.34 -5.34 -5.12
N PHE A 21 -3.37 -4.77 -4.40
CA PHE A 21 -3.03 -5.25 -3.05
C PHE A 21 -4.11 -4.94 -2.02
N SER A 22 -4.75 -3.77 -2.12
CA SER A 22 -5.88 -3.41 -1.27
C SER A 22 -7.05 -4.37 -1.45
N LEU A 23 -7.41 -4.68 -2.71
CA LEU A 23 -8.46 -5.64 -3.02
C LEU A 23 -8.11 -7.05 -2.51
N ARG A 24 -6.88 -7.50 -2.70
CA ARG A 24 -6.41 -8.79 -2.19
C ARG A 24 -6.46 -8.87 -0.66
N PHE A 25 -6.06 -7.80 0.02
CA PHE A 25 -6.17 -7.70 1.47
C PHE A 25 -7.63 -7.79 1.91
N TYR A 26 -8.53 -7.03 1.28
CA TYR A 26 -9.96 -7.05 1.57
C TYR A 26 -10.58 -8.43 1.36
N LEU A 27 -10.29 -9.09 0.23
CA LEU A 27 -10.78 -10.44 -0.07
C LEU A 27 -10.24 -11.49 0.92
N ASN A 28 -8.98 -11.38 1.35
CA ASN A 28 -8.43 -12.27 2.37
C ASN A 28 -9.12 -12.07 3.73
N ALA A 29 -9.34 -10.80 4.11
CA ALA A 29 -10.02 -10.44 5.35
C ALA A 29 -11.46 -10.97 5.36
N LEU A 30 -12.19 -10.84 4.26
CA LEU A 30 -13.55 -11.39 4.12
C LEU A 30 -13.58 -12.92 4.15
N ARG A 31 -12.64 -13.58 3.46
CA ARG A 31 -12.65 -15.05 3.34
C ARG A 31 -12.41 -15.74 4.68
N ASN A 32 -11.55 -15.19 5.52
CA ASN A 32 -11.27 -15.73 6.86
C ASN A 32 -11.02 -14.59 7.85
N GLU A 33 -12.11 -14.00 8.31
CA GLU A 33 -12.09 -12.84 9.21
C GLU A 33 -11.33 -13.14 10.51
N HIS A 34 -11.71 -14.21 11.22
CA HIS A 34 -11.07 -14.61 12.47
C HIS A 34 -9.56 -14.85 12.32
N TYR A 35 -9.14 -15.51 11.24
CA TYR A 35 -7.71 -15.74 10.96
C TYR A 35 -6.98 -14.42 10.70
N SER A 36 -7.53 -13.57 9.84
CA SER A 36 -6.92 -12.31 9.43
C SER A 36 -6.76 -11.37 10.62
N PHE A 37 -7.80 -11.21 11.44
CA PHE A 37 -7.73 -10.42 12.65
C PHE A 37 -6.74 -11.02 13.66
N SER A 38 -6.79 -12.34 13.90
CA SER A 38 -5.84 -13.01 14.79
C SER A 38 -4.40 -12.77 14.37
N MET A 39 -4.11 -12.82 13.06
CA MET A 39 -2.76 -12.60 12.54
C MET A 39 -2.30 -11.13 12.66
N LEU A 40 -3.22 -10.17 12.48
CA LEU A 40 -2.97 -8.75 12.72
C LEU A 40 -2.67 -8.47 14.20
N PHE A 41 -3.41 -9.11 15.11
CA PHE A 41 -3.19 -9.02 16.55
C PHE A 41 -1.92 -9.76 17.00
N LEU A 42 -1.63 -10.94 16.45
CA LEU A 42 -0.41 -11.68 16.75
C LEU A 42 0.83 -10.86 16.38
N LYS A 43 0.75 -10.10 15.28
CA LYS A 43 1.79 -9.17 14.84
C LYS A 43 1.54 -7.72 15.27
N ARG A 44 0.87 -7.50 16.42
CA ARG A 44 0.43 -6.19 16.92
C ARG A 44 1.43 -5.05 16.68
N ASN A 45 2.68 -5.21 17.15
CA ASN A 45 3.69 -4.15 17.05
C ASN A 45 4.02 -3.78 15.60
N PHE A 46 4.01 -4.77 14.70
CA PHE A 46 4.23 -4.53 13.27
C PHE A 46 3.00 -3.92 12.61
N THR A 47 1.81 -4.41 12.95
CA THR A 47 0.52 -3.87 12.49
C THR A 47 0.36 -2.40 12.87
N ILE A 48 0.68 -2.02 14.11
CA ILE A 48 0.63 -0.61 14.57
C ILE A 48 1.59 0.26 13.75
N LYS A 49 2.82 -0.21 13.48
CA LYS A 49 3.78 0.53 12.63
C LYS A 49 3.28 0.71 11.20
N ILE A 50 2.63 -0.31 10.63
CA ILE A 50 2.04 -0.20 9.29
C ILE A 50 0.87 0.78 9.29
N LEU A 51 0.03 0.74 10.34
CA LEU A 51 -1.08 1.68 10.47
C LEU A 51 -0.58 3.12 10.65
N SER A 52 0.49 3.35 11.40
CA SER A 52 1.09 4.68 11.50
C SER A 52 1.65 5.15 10.15
N LEU A 53 2.28 4.26 9.38
CA LEU A 53 2.73 4.58 8.02
C LEU A 53 1.56 4.91 7.08
N PHE A 54 0.44 4.22 7.20
CA PHE A 54 -0.77 4.52 6.44
C PHE A 54 -1.28 5.94 6.73
N ILE A 55 -1.32 6.33 8.01
CA ILE A 55 -1.73 7.67 8.43
C ILE A 55 -0.76 8.72 7.86
N ILE A 56 0.55 8.49 7.98
CA ILE A 56 1.57 9.41 7.44
C ILE A 56 1.44 9.57 5.91
N ALA A 57 1.26 8.46 5.18
CA ALA A 57 1.06 8.49 3.74
C ALA A 57 -0.21 9.27 3.34
N THR A 58 -1.29 9.11 4.12
CA THR A 58 -2.54 9.85 3.90
C THR A 58 -2.36 11.34 4.14
N LEU A 59 -1.62 11.73 5.19
CA LEU A 59 -1.31 13.14 5.45
C LEU A 59 -0.44 13.75 4.35
N LEU A 60 0.58 13.03 3.88
CA LEU A 60 1.41 13.45 2.74
C LEU A 60 0.56 13.66 1.47
N PHE A 61 -0.35 12.72 1.20
CA PHE A 61 -1.27 12.83 0.07
C PHE A 61 -2.20 14.04 0.22
N MET A 62 -2.79 14.25 1.40
CA MET A 62 -3.63 15.42 1.67
C MET A 62 -2.85 16.74 1.50
N ALA A 63 -1.59 16.80 1.93
CA ALA A 63 -0.73 17.96 1.72
C ALA A 63 -0.49 18.23 0.22
N ALA A 64 -0.25 17.18 -0.58
CA ALA A 64 -0.14 17.31 -2.03
C ALA A 64 -1.42 17.88 -2.67
N ARG A 65 -2.59 17.44 -2.19
CA ARG A 65 -3.89 17.95 -2.64
C ARG A 65 -4.12 19.40 -2.20
N ALA A 66 -3.73 19.77 -0.98
CA ALA A 66 -3.81 21.14 -0.50
C ALA A 66 -2.98 22.10 -1.38
N VAL A 67 -1.75 21.72 -1.74
CA VAL A 67 -0.93 22.49 -2.70
C VAL A 67 -1.62 22.65 -4.05
N SER A 68 -2.26 21.56 -4.53
CA SER A 68 -3.02 21.61 -5.79
C SER A 68 -4.21 22.57 -5.72
N ILE A 69 -4.92 22.60 -4.59
CA ILE A 69 -6.07 23.49 -4.37
C ILE A 69 -5.60 24.94 -4.28
N LEU A 70 -4.50 25.22 -3.56
CA LEU A 70 -3.92 26.56 -3.46
C LEU A 70 -3.49 27.11 -4.82
N TYR A 71 -2.92 26.25 -5.67
CA TYR A 71 -2.61 26.63 -7.05
C TYR A 71 -3.87 26.97 -7.86
N LEU A 72 -4.92 26.14 -7.79
CA LEU A 72 -6.19 26.40 -8.49
C LEU A 72 -6.88 27.69 -8.04
N LEU A 73 -6.70 28.09 -6.78
CA LEU A 73 -7.22 29.33 -6.21
C LEU A 73 -6.34 30.55 -6.53
N ASN A 74 -5.30 30.41 -7.35
CA ASN A 74 -4.30 31.44 -7.68
C ASN A 74 -3.54 32.00 -6.45
N PHE A 75 -3.50 31.28 -5.33
CA PHE A 75 -2.63 31.64 -4.20
C PHE A 75 -1.16 31.28 -4.47
N ILE A 76 -0.93 30.30 -5.35
CA ILE A 76 0.39 29.90 -5.83
C ILE A 76 0.35 30.03 -7.35
N THR A 77 1.04 31.02 -7.88
CA THR A 77 1.10 31.30 -9.34
C THR A 77 2.26 30.58 -10.03
N ASP A 78 3.24 30.08 -9.26
CA ASP A 78 4.42 29.42 -9.81
C ASP A 78 4.19 27.93 -10.03
N ASP A 79 4.25 27.51 -11.29
CA ASP A 79 4.26 26.09 -11.69
C ASP A 79 5.41 25.33 -11.03
N PHE A 80 6.52 26.01 -10.73
CA PHE A 80 7.68 25.43 -10.06
C PHE A 80 7.32 24.79 -8.71
N THR A 81 6.41 25.39 -7.95
CA THR A 81 5.95 24.85 -6.67
C THR A 81 5.17 23.53 -6.86
N LEU A 82 4.43 23.38 -7.96
CA LEU A 82 3.77 22.12 -8.30
C LEU A 82 4.78 21.02 -8.63
N TYR A 83 5.79 21.33 -9.44
CA TYR A 83 6.78 20.32 -9.83
C TYR A 83 7.67 19.89 -8.67
N LEU A 84 8.03 20.82 -7.78
CA LEU A 84 9.02 20.57 -6.73
C LEU A 84 8.42 20.04 -5.43
N ILE A 85 7.16 20.39 -5.13
CA ILE A 85 6.50 20.00 -3.88
C ILE A 85 5.47 18.91 -4.17
N ARG A 86 4.48 19.18 -5.02
CA ARG A 86 3.34 18.27 -5.23
C ARG A 86 3.77 16.93 -5.81
N ILE A 87 4.58 16.91 -6.88
CA ILE A 87 4.95 15.65 -7.55
C ILE A 87 5.72 14.71 -6.61
N PRO A 88 6.76 15.17 -5.88
CA PRO A 88 7.45 14.31 -4.91
C PRO A 88 6.55 13.85 -3.76
N LEU A 89 5.64 14.70 -3.27
CA LEU A 89 4.68 14.33 -2.22
C LEU A 89 3.69 13.26 -2.68
N ASP A 90 3.14 13.39 -3.89
CA ASP A 90 2.26 12.37 -4.51
C ASP A 90 3.04 11.06 -4.74
N GLY A 91 4.27 11.13 -5.23
CA GLY A 91 5.12 9.95 -5.44
C GLY A 91 5.48 9.23 -4.13
N ALA A 92 5.92 9.98 -3.12
CA ALA A 92 6.28 9.44 -1.82
C ALA A 92 5.08 8.81 -1.11
N SER A 93 3.93 9.51 -1.08
CA SER A 93 2.71 8.98 -0.49
C SER A 93 2.25 7.69 -1.17
N GLY A 94 2.28 7.64 -2.51
CA GLY A 94 1.94 6.44 -3.27
C GLY A 94 2.84 5.24 -2.97
N LEU A 95 4.15 5.44 -2.90
CA LEU A 95 5.11 4.37 -2.57
C LEU A 95 4.90 3.83 -1.15
N ILE A 96 4.66 4.71 -0.18
CA ILE A 96 4.38 4.31 1.20
C ILE A 96 3.05 3.54 1.26
N LEU A 97 2.01 4.02 0.57
CA LEU A 97 0.70 3.35 0.52
C LEU A 97 0.83 1.94 -0.08
N LEU A 98 1.60 1.80 -1.16
CA LEU A 98 1.86 0.51 -1.77
C LEU A 98 2.52 -0.46 -0.78
N TYR A 99 3.55 0.00 -0.07
CA TYR A 99 4.22 -0.79 0.96
C TYR A 99 3.26 -1.21 2.09
N VAL A 100 2.38 -0.31 2.52
CA VAL A 100 1.36 -0.56 3.54
C VAL A 100 0.41 -1.68 3.10
N PHE A 101 -0.20 -1.56 1.93
CA PHE A 101 -1.16 -2.56 1.44
C PHE A 101 -0.49 -3.89 1.12
N PHE A 102 0.72 -3.87 0.55
CA PHE A 102 1.51 -5.08 0.37
C PHE A 102 1.78 -5.80 1.70
N SER A 103 2.10 -5.04 2.74
CA SER A 103 2.36 -5.58 4.08
C SER A 103 1.11 -6.19 4.70
N PHE A 104 -0.04 -5.51 4.62
CA PHE A 104 -1.31 -6.04 5.08
C PHE A 104 -1.74 -7.30 4.32
N PHE A 105 -1.58 -7.31 2.99
CA PHE A 105 -1.78 -8.50 2.18
C PHE A 105 -0.89 -9.66 2.64
N LYS A 106 0.40 -9.42 2.87
CA LYS A 106 1.36 -10.44 3.32
C LYS A 106 1.02 -11.01 4.70
N ILE A 107 0.46 -10.20 5.61
CA ILE A 107 0.05 -10.65 6.94
C ILE A 107 -1.21 -11.53 6.85
N THR A 108 -2.19 -11.11 6.04
CA THR A 108 -3.50 -11.80 5.93
C THR A 108 -3.49 -12.98 4.96
N ARG A 109 -2.49 -13.09 4.09
CA ARG A 109 -2.33 -14.25 3.22
C ARG A 109 -2.01 -15.48 4.08
N ARG A 110 -3.00 -16.36 4.24
CA ARG A 110 -2.80 -17.68 4.83
C ARG A 110 -1.65 -18.35 4.07
N LYS A 111 -0.60 -18.76 4.78
CA LYS A 111 0.31 -19.76 4.24
C LYS A 111 -0.54 -21.00 4.12
N GLU A 112 -0.95 -21.36 2.90
CA GLU A 112 -1.43 -22.72 2.65
C GLU A 112 -0.41 -23.65 3.29
N GLU A 113 -0.93 -24.49 4.18
CA GLU A 113 -0.18 -25.51 4.89
C GLU A 113 0.74 -26.17 3.87
N ARG A 114 2.04 -26.24 4.16
CA ARG A 114 2.89 -27.18 3.44
C ARG A 114 2.16 -28.52 3.53
N PRO A 115 1.97 -29.26 2.43
CA PRO A 115 1.42 -30.61 2.52
C PRO A 115 2.24 -31.31 3.61
N GLU A 116 1.52 -31.78 4.61
CA GLU A 116 2.05 -32.55 5.72
C GLU A 116 3.04 -33.54 5.12
N LYS A 117 4.32 -33.43 5.50
CA LYS A 117 5.28 -34.45 5.12
C LYS A 117 4.71 -35.73 5.70
N GLU A 118 4.21 -36.59 4.83
CA GLU A 118 3.74 -37.93 5.14
C GLU A 118 4.84 -38.59 5.97
N TYR A 119 4.63 -38.64 7.29
CA TYR A 119 5.57 -39.28 8.18
C TYR A 119 5.54 -40.76 7.80
N PRO A 120 6.69 -41.38 7.46
CA PRO A 120 6.70 -42.79 7.13
C PRO A 120 6.09 -43.57 8.32
N PRO A 121 5.25 -44.59 8.05
CA PRO A 121 4.62 -45.35 9.12
C PRO A 121 5.71 -45.90 10.04
N MET A 122 5.51 -45.73 11.35
CA MET A 122 6.48 -46.26 12.32
C MET A 122 6.59 -47.77 12.14
N PRO A 123 7.82 -48.32 12.11
CA PRO A 123 8.01 -49.76 12.07
C PRO A 123 7.38 -50.37 13.33
N ILE A 124 6.43 -51.28 13.11
CA ILE A 124 5.86 -52.15 14.14
C ILE A 124 6.83 -53.30 14.38
#